data_AF-A0A7W1KYW7-F1
#
_entry.id   AF-A0A7W1KYW7-F1
#
_cell.length_a   1.000
_cell.length_b   1.000
_cell.length_c   1.000
_cell.angle_alpha   90.00
_cell.angle_beta   90.00
_cell.angle_gamma   90.00
#
_symmetry.space_group_name_H-M   'P 1'
#
loop_
_entity.id
_entity.type
_entity.pdbx_description
1 polymer ?
#
loop_
_entity_poly.entity_id
_entity_poly.type
_entity_poly.pdbx_seq_one_letter_code
_entity_poly.pdbx_strand_id
1 'polypeptide(L)'
;AESVARVRKTLLNFIDKEMVQNDQVAITSATGQIGFLQQLTDNKTVLRKAVNRIGFRDSMLRDHESPPMTLYQALEIQNENREVIGFFVEATLKDNPELRPPMAESIVRGRATRLAQPANSVNTSVLASLSSLMRSTAQLPGRKLVFFISEGFFMNQRDSDILDKMRRATDAAARSGTVVYTMDARGLETGMDATNPTQFDLSGRLPSATTEIRASQDPLQIIAAGTGGRALLNSNSLDLGIRKTLEETSVYYLLAWRPDNEQQKPGKFRRIEAKVIGRSDLSVRVRNGFFTTDPENPPRRGKNDAPGKPQSTAVKTTETELRTAINSVFPRTALPTSLFAYYTDVPNSGPLLSVIMSVAPESVPLEMKDGKQTGAVDVGGFILNDEGKTGANFKNQIRINAAPSDIPRVLSNGLFYNYQVRIKPGLYQVRVAARDAKSERTGSATQWIEIPDLAKHTLTMSSLLVGGRPAEDQGTPDAANESPVTISVERRFARHSRLRFLTNIYNATRGTENNAKPDVAIQIQVFRDDQPVMTTALSKIKIEGITDLVRLPYAAEVPLEALPVGQYVLRVTIIDRIAKTTASQQINFEVI
;
A
#
# COMPACT_ATOMS: atom_id res chain seq x y z
N ALA A 1 -0.80 7.96 -23.38
CA ALA A 1 -0.66 6.48 -23.48
C ALA A 1 0.79 6.01 -23.25
N GLU A 2 1.77 6.61 -23.92
CA GLU A 2 3.19 6.26 -23.74
C GLU A 2 3.70 6.47 -22.31
N SER A 3 3.37 7.60 -21.69
CA SER A 3 3.64 7.92 -20.28
C SER A 3 3.16 6.80 -19.34
N VAL A 4 1.92 6.34 -19.49
CA VAL A 4 1.35 5.24 -18.68
C VAL A 4 2.12 3.95 -18.87
N ALA A 5 2.51 3.61 -20.10
CA ALA A 5 3.34 2.43 -20.36
C ALA A 5 4.70 2.52 -19.65
N ARG A 6 5.33 3.70 -19.66
CA ARG A 6 6.59 3.98 -18.96
C ARG A 6 6.45 3.88 -17.45
N VAL A 7 5.38 4.44 -16.88
CA VAL A 7 5.08 4.33 -15.45
C VAL A 7 4.86 2.88 -15.05
N ARG A 8 4.04 2.11 -15.79
CA ARG A 8 3.82 0.68 -15.52
C ARG A 8 5.14 -0.10 -15.54
N LYS A 9 5.96 0.09 -16.56
CA LYS A 9 7.28 -0.56 -16.67
C LYS A 9 8.19 -0.21 -15.48
N THR A 10 8.21 1.06 -15.08
CA THR A 10 9.01 1.55 -13.94
C THR A 10 8.56 0.88 -12.63
N LEU A 11 7.24 0.84 -12.37
CA LEU A 11 6.69 0.23 -11.17
C LEU A 11 6.92 -1.28 -11.13
N LEU A 12 6.77 -1.99 -12.26
CA LEU A 12 7.08 -3.42 -12.35
C LEU A 12 8.55 -3.69 -12.08
N ASN A 13 9.46 -2.89 -12.66
CA ASN A 13 10.89 -3.02 -12.38
C ASN A 13 11.20 -2.80 -10.89
N PHE A 14 10.58 -1.81 -10.25
CA PHE A 14 10.73 -1.59 -8.81
C PHE A 14 10.26 -2.81 -8.01
N ILE A 15 9.06 -3.33 -8.30
CA ILE A 15 8.49 -4.51 -7.61
C ILE A 15 9.40 -5.72 -7.77
N ASP A 16 9.90 -5.97 -8.97
CA ASP A 16 10.63 -7.18 -9.29
C ASP A 16 12.11 -7.13 -8.84
N LYS A 17 12.73 -5.95 -8.85
CA LYS A 17 14.20 -5.82 -8.68
C LYS A 17 14.65 -5.00 -7.47
N GLU A 18 13.85 -4.05 -7.00
CA GLU A 18 14.27 -3.10 -5.96
C GLU A 18 13.60 -3.36 -4.61
N MET A 19 12.37 -3.93 -4.59
CA MET A 19 11.69 -4.27 -3.35
C MET A 19 12.43 -5.37 -2.57
N VAL A 20 12.78 -5.05 -1.33
CA VAL A 20 13.49 -5.91 -0.37
C VAL A 20 12.55 -6.61 0.62
N GLN A 21 13.08 -7.57 1.38
CA GLN A 21 12.36 -8.54 2.25
C GLN A 21 11.32 -7.95 3.21
N ASN A 22 11.48 -6.70 3.66
CA ASN A 22 10.62 -6.07 4.66
C ASN A 22 9.88 -4.82 4.13
N ASP A 23 9.94 -4.57 2.83
CA ASP A 23 9.27 -3.42 2.23
C ASP A 23 7.76 -3.58 2.25
N GLN A 24 7.09 -2.52 2.67
CA GLN A 24 5.64 -2.38 2.53
C GLN A 24 5.37 -1.28 1.51
N VAL A 25 4.73 -1.64 0.40
CA VAL A 25 4.49 -0.74 -0.73
C VAL A 25 3.00 -0.63 -1.00
N ALA A 26 2.53 0.57 -1.34
CA ALA A 26 1.18 0.82 -1.80
C ALA A 26 1.25 1.59 -3.11
N ILE A 27 0.41 1.21 -4.07
CA ILE A 27 0.25 1.93 -5.34
C ILE A 27 -1.12 2.59 -5.30
N THR A 28 -1.15 3.92 -5.39
CA THR A 28 -2.38 4.71 -5.32
C THR A 28 -2.58 5.51 -6.61
N SER A 29 -3.82 5.88 -6.90
CA SER A 29 -4.16 6.75 -8.02
C SER A 29 -5.15 7.80 -7.58
N ALA A 30 -4.87 9.07 -7.90
CA ALA A 30 -5.78 10.18 -7.65
C ALA A 30 -7.15 10.01 -8.35
N THR A 31 -7.22 9.16 -9.37
CA THR A 31 -8.47 8.87 -10.12
C THR A 31 -9.31 7.77 -9.49
N GLY A 32 -8.77 7.05 -8.49
CA GLY A 32 -9.41 5.89 -7.85
C GLY A 32 -9.40 4.60 -8.67
N GLN A 33 -8.80 4.58 -9.87
CA GLN A 33 -8.84 3.43 -10.80
C GLN A 33 -8.29 2.11 -10.24
N ILE A 34 -7.35 2.18 -9.31
CA ILE A 34 -6.77 0.98 -8.67
C ILE A 34 -7.78 0.32 -7.73
N GLY A 35 -8.68 1.11 -7.14
CA GLY A 35 -9.74 0.66 -6.26
C GLY A 35 -9.21 0.01 -4.98
N PHE A 36 -9.65 -1.21 -4.71
CA PHE A 36 -9.38 -1.96 -3.48
C PHE A 36 -7.90 -2.32 -3.25
N LEU A 37 -7.06 -2.32 -4.29
CA LEU A 37 -5.64 -2.71 -4.19
C LEU A 37 -4.72 -1.60 -3.67
N GLN A 38 -5.26 -0.44 -3.28
CA GLN A 38 -4.49 0.73 -2.80
C GLN A 38 -4.12 0.60 -1.32
N GLN A 39 -3.39 -0.44 -0.96
CA GLN A 39 -3.04 -0.77 0.42
C GLN A 39 -1.57 -1.17 0.50
N LEU A 40 -0.95 -0.94 1.67
CA LEU A 40 0.41 -1.41 1.93
C LEU A 40 0.47 -2.93 1.92
N THR A 41 1.42 -3.48 1.18
CA THR A 41 1.71 -4.91 1.15
C THR A 41 3.13 -5.18 0.66
N ASP A 42 3.69 -6.29 1.11
CA ASP A 42 4.89 -6.96 0.57
C ASP A 42 4.53 -7.94 -0.57
N ASN A 43 3.24 -8.21 -0.80
CA ASN A 43 2.79 -9.17 -1.79
C ASN A 43 2.95 -8.61 -3.21
N LYS A 44 4.02 -9.04 -3.88
CA LYS A 44 4.34 -8.64 -5.25
C LYS A 44 3.22 -8.96 -6.26
N THR A 45 2.43 -10.02 -6.06
CA THR A 45 1.28 -10.35 -6.94
C THR A 45 0.19 -9.28 -6.84
N VAL A 46 -0.12 -8.81 -5.63
CA VAL A 46 -1.08 -7.71 -5.41
C VAL A 46 -0.60 -6.43 -6.09
N LEU A 47 0.68 -6.08 -5.92
CA LEU A 47 1.26 -4.87 -6.50
C LEU A 47 1.27 -4.93 -8.03
N ARG A 48 1.62 -6.05 -8.64
CA ARG A 48 1.54 -6.22 -10.10
C ARG A 48 0.11 -6.07 -10.61
N LYS A 49 -0.88 -6.64 -9.90
CA LYS A 49 -2.30 -6.41 -10.24
C LYS A 49 -2.70 -4.93 -10.11
N ALA A 50 -2.21 -4.23 -9.10
CA ALA A 50 -2.45 -2.79 -8.95
C ALA A 50 -1.86 -1.98 -10.11
N VAL A 51 -0.63 -2.29 -10.55
CA VAL A 51 0.01 -1.66 -11.73
C VAL A 51 -0.83 -1.87 -12.99
N ASN A 52 -1.35 -3.09 -13.20
CA ASN A 52 -2.16 -3.41 -14.37
C ASN A 52 -3.48 -2.60 -14.43
N ARG A 53 -3.98 -2.12 -13.29
CA ARG A 53 -5.18 -1.26 -13.21
C ARG A 53 -4.90 0.23 -13.47
N ILE A 54 -3.64 0.65 -13.58
CA ILE A 54 -3.29 2.04 -13.89
C ILE A 54 -3.65 2.32 -15.34
N GLY A 55 -4.71 3.10 -15.60
CA GLY A 55 -5.17 3.42 -16.95
C GLY A 55 -4.78 4.83 -17.39
N PHE A 56 -4.69 5.04 -18.71
CA PHE A 56 -4.71 6.39 -19.28
C PHE A 56 -6.16 6.88 -19.28
N ARG A 57 -6.41 8.07 -18.73
CA ARG A 57 -7.66 8.79 -18.98
C ARG A 57 -7.36 9.83 -20.02
N ASP A 58 -7.96 9.67 -21.20
CA ASP A 58 -7.96 10.73 -22.19
C ASP A 58 -8.85 11.85 -21.66
N SER A 59 -8.23 12.84 -21.04
CA SER A 59 -8.94 14.07 -20.73
C SER A 59 -9.04 14.78 -22.08
N MET A 60 -10.23 14.73 -22.70
CA MET A 60 -10.56 15.45 -23.93
C MET A 60 -10.44 16.98 -23.73
N LEU A 61 -9.23 17.45 -23.47
CA LEU A 61 -8.82 18.84 -23.27
C LEU A 61 -8.26 19.43 -24.58
N ARG A 62 -8.43 18.71 -25.69
CA ARG A 62 -8.05 19.22 -27.00
C ARG A 62 -9.10 20.19 -27.46
N ASP A 63 -8.63 21.37 -27.80
CA ASP A 63 -9.43 22.35 -28.47
C ASP A 63 -9.57 21.99 -29.95
N HIS A 64 -10.80 22.02 -30.44
CA HIS A 64 -11.14 21.68 -31.83
C HIS A 64 -11.46 22.92 -32.66
N GLU A 65 -11.50 24.10 -32.03
CA GLU A 65 -11.67 25.37 -32.71
C GLU A 65 -10.34 25.81 -33.36
N SER A 66 -10.42 26.58 -34.46
CA SER A 66 -9.25 27.14 -35.13
C SER A 66 -9.07 28.62 -34.77
N PRO A 67 -7.83 29.08 -34.53
CA PRO A 67 -6.66 28.26 -34.28
C PRO A 67 -6.71 27.54 -32.92
N PRO A 68 -6.12 26.34 -32.75
CA PRO A 68 -6.24 25.58 -31.49
C PRO A 68 -5.61 26.32 -30.31
N MET A 69 -6.29 26.33 -29.16
CA MET A 69 -5.79 26.93 -27.92
C MET A 69 -5.30 25.84 -26.96
N THR A 70 -4.07 25.98 -26.45
CA THR A 70 -3.56 25.08 -25.40
C THR A 70 -4.19 25.42 -24.05
N LEU A 71 -4.19 24.46 -23.12
CA LEU A 71 -4.63 24.72 -21.74
C LEU A 71 -3.80 25.83 -21.09
N TYR A 72 -2.49 25.91 -21.39
CA TYR A 72 -1.64 26.96 -20.85
C TYR A 72 -2.03 28.34 -21.40
N GLN A 73 -2.26 28.46 -22.71
CA GLN A 73 -2.74 29.71 -23.33
C GLN A 73 -4.11 30.14 -22.79
N ALA A 74 -5.02 29.19 -22.56
CA ALA A 74 -6.31 29.46 -21.93
C ALA A 74 -6.15 30.05 -20.52
N LEU A 75 -5.19 29.55 -19.73
CA LEU A 75 -4.87 30.09 -18.41
C LEU A 75 -4.20 31.47 -18.49
N GLU A 76 -3.33 31.71 -19.47
CA GLU A 76 -2.75 33.03 -19.73
C GLU A 76 -3.84 34.07 -20.06
N ILE A 77 -4.87 33.69 -20.83
CA ILE A 77 -6.06 34.54 -21.08
C ILE A 77 -6.82 34.84 -19.78
N GLN A 78 -7.01 33.85 -18.91
CA GLN A 78 -7.63 34.05 -17.59
C GLN A 78 -6.78 34.95 -16.66
N ASN A 79 -5.47 34.92 -16.83
CA ASN A 79 -4.52 35.78 -16.14
C ASN A 79 -4.42 37.20 -16.74
N GLU A 80 -5.24 37.50 -17.76
CA GLU A 80 -5.26 38.77 -18.52
C GLU A 80 -3.96 39.08 -19.28
N ASN A 81 -3.29 38.04 -19.80
CA ASN A 81 -2.18 38.23 -20.72
C ASN A 81 -2.69 38.85 -22.03
N ARG A 82 -2.42 40.14 -22.22
CA ARG A 82 -2.92 40.93 -23.35
C ARG A 82 -2.41 40.44 -24.71
N GLU A 83 -1.20 39.88 -24.76
CA GLU A 83 -0.61 39.38 -26.01
C GLU A 83 -1.35 38.15 -26.51
N VAL A 84 -1.57 37.18 -25.61
CA VAL A 84 -2.30 35.95 -25.93
C VAL A 84 -3.76 36.26 -26.26
N ILE A 85 -4.41 37.15 -25.50
CA ILE A 85 -5.79 37.59 -25.79
C ILE A 85 -5.85 38.22 -27.18
N GLY A 86 -4.97 39.18 -27.48
CA GLY A 86 -4.96 39.88 -28.76
C GLY A 86 -4.75 38.94 -29.94
N PHE A 87 -3.85 37.96 -29.83
CA PHE A 87 -3.64 36.94 -30.85
C PHE A 87 -4.94 36.19 -31.20
N PHE A 88 -5.63 35.64 -30.19
CA PHE A 88 -6.86 34.88 -30.42
C PHE A 88 -8.05 35.77 -30.85
N VAL A 89 -8.10 37.02 -30.41
CA VAL A 89 -9.11 37.99 -30.88
C VAL A 89 -8.92 38.33 -32.35
N GLU A 90 -7.68 38.61 -32.78
CA GLU A 90 -7.36 38.87 -34.18
C GLU A 90 -7.68 37.66 -35.06
N ALA A 91 -7.35 36.45 -34.61
CA ALA A 91 -7.70 35.23 -35.32
C ALA A 91 -9.23 35.03 -35.42
N THR A 92 -9.96 35.29 -34.33
CA THR A 92 -11.43 35.19 -34.31
C THR A 92 -12.10 36.21 -35.25
N LEU A 93 -11.57 37.44 -35.30
CA LEU A 93 -12.04 38.49 -36.21
C LEU A 93 -11.71 38.18 -37.68
N LYS A 94 -10.56 37.56 -37.94
CA LYS A 94 -10.17 37.14 -39.29
C LYS A 94 -11.14 36.10 -39.84
N ASP A 95 -11.56 35.15 -39.01
CA ASP A 95 -12.51 34.10 -39.40
C ASP A 95 -13.96 34.62 -39.42
N ASN A 96 -14.26 35.70 -38.68
CA ASN A 96 -15.59 36.30 -38.59
C ASN A 96 -15.53 37.84 -38.68
N PRO A 97 -15.38 38.41 -39.90
CA PRO A 97 -15.15 39.86 -40.08
C PRO A 97 -16.28 40.76 -39.58
N GLU A 98 -17.50 40.23 -39.43
CA GLU A 98 -18.68 40.98 -38.96
C GLU A 98 -18.70 41.17 -37.43
N LEU A 99 -17.86 40.45 -36.68
CA LEU A 99 -17.79 40.58 -35.23
C LEU A 99 -17.14 41.91 -34.82
N ARG A 100 -17.69 42.54 -33.78
CA ARG A 100 -17.03 43.68 -33.12
C ARG A 100 -15.93 43.17 -32.17
N PRO A 101 -14.81 43.88 -32.00
CA PRO A 101 -13.70 43.43 -31.15
C PRO A 101 -14.10 43.03 -29.71
N PRO A 102 -14.98 43.76 -28.99
CA PRO A 102 -15.42 43.34 -27.65
C PRO A 102 -16.20 42.02 -27.64
N MET A 103 -16.90 41.71 -28.74
CA MET A 103 -17.63 40.44 -28.88
C MET A 103 -16.66 39.29 -29.15
N ALA A 104 -15.67 39.51 -30.02
CA ALA A 104 -14.61 38.54 -30.27
C ALA A 104 -13.81 38.23 -28.98
N GLU A 105 -13.48 39.25 -28.18
CA GLU A 105 -12.84 39.04 -26.88
C GLU A 105 -13.70 38.22 -25.91
N SER A 106 -15.01 38.49 -25.84
CA SER A 106 -15.94 37.71 -25.04
C SER A 106 -15.97 36.23 -25.45
N ILE A 107 -15.96 35.95 -26.76
CA ILE A 107 -15.90 34.59 -27.31
C ILE A 107 -14.60 33.89 -26.90
N VAL A 108 -13.45 34.55 -27.08
CA VAL A 108 -12.12 34.02 -26.71
C VAL A 108 -12.05 33.72 -25.21
N ARG A 109 -12.53 34.63 -24.35
CA ARG A 109 -12.57 34.42 -22.89
C ARG A 109 -13.52 33.28 -22.50
N GLY A 110 -14.66 33.17 -23.17
CA GLY A 110 -15.61 32.06 -22.98
C GLY A 110 -14.98 30.71 -23.34
N ARG A 111 -14.26 30.63 -24.46
CA ARG A 111 -13.50 29.45 -24.90
C ARG A 111 -12.40 29.07 -23.91
N ALA A 112 -11.58 30.04 -23.49
CA ALA A 112 -10.54 29.82 -22.48
C ALA A 112 -11.11 29.29 -21.15
N THR A 113 -12.28 29.80 -20.74
CA THR A 113 -12.98 29.32 -19.54
C THR A 113 -13.44 27.87 -19.68
N ARG A 114 -14.02 27.50 -20.83
CA ARG A 114 -14.42 26.11 -21.13
C ARG A 114 -13.24 25.14 -21.11
N LEU A 115 -12.07 25.55 -21.62
CA LEU A 115 -10.86 24.72 -21.63
C LEU A 115 -10.26 24.53 -20.23
N ALA A 116 -10.23 25.59 -19.41
CA ALA A 116 -9.55 25.53 -18.11
C ALA A 116 -10.39 24.87 -17.00
N GLN A 117 -11.72 24.94 -17.08
CA GLN A 117 -12.61 24.47 -16.01
C GLN A 117 -12.45 22.98 -15.64
N PRO A 118 -12.41 22.03 -16.61
CA PRO A 118 -12.18 20.62 -16.30
C PRO A 118 -10.81 20.38 -15.65
N ALA A 119 -9.77 21.08 -16.12
CA ALA A 119 -8.43 20.97 -15.56
C ALA A 119 -8.35 21.43 -14.10
N ASN A 120 -8.98 22.55 -13.76
CA ASN A 120 -9.03 23.05 -12.38
C ASN A 120 -9.73 22.08 -11.43
N SER A 121 -10.78 21.40 -11.91
CA SER A 121 -11.51 20.40 -11.13
C SER A 121 -10.63 19.16 -10.87
N VAL A 122 -9.94 18.67 -11.89
CA VAL A 122 -8.99 17.56 -11.77
C VAL A 122 -7.84 17.90 -10.82
N ASN A 123 -7.23 19.08 -10.96
CA ASN A 123 -6.14 19.53 -10.09
C ASN A 123 -6.57 19.59 -8.62
N THR A 124 -7.77 20.11 -8.36
CA THR A 124 -8.34 20.13 -7.01
C THR A 124 -8.51 18.72 -6.44
N SER A 125 -9.06 17.78 -7.22
CA SER A 125 -9.23 16.39 -6.78
C SER A 125 -7.90 15.67 -6.53
N VAL A 126 -6.88 15.91 -7.36
CA VAL A 126 -5.53 15.34 -7.20
C VAL A 126 -4.89 15.84 -5.91
N LEU A 127 -4.91 17.15 -5.65
CA LEU A 127 -4.33 17.74 -4.45
C LEU A 127 -5.08 17.30 -3.17
N ALA A 128 -6.41 17.21 -3.24
CA ALA A 128 -7.21 16.67 -2.13
C ALA A 128 -6.87 15.21 -1.84
N SER A 129 -6.71 14.39 -2.88
CA SER A 129 -6.32 12.98 -2.74
C SER A 129 -4.92 12.84 -2.15
N LEU A 130 -3.96 13.65 -2.61
CA LEU A 130 -2.61 13.68 -2.05
C LEU A 130 -2.64 14.07 -0.57
N SER A 131 -3.37 15.13 -0.20
CA SER A 131 -3.52 15.56 1.20
C SER A 131 -4.14 14.45 2.07
N SER A 132 -5.20 13.79 1.59
CA SER A 132 -5.84 12.67 2.28
C SER A 132 -4.87 11.50 2.51
N LEU A 133 -4.07 11.16 1.50
CA LEU A 133 -3.02 10.15 1.61
C LEU A 133 -1.96 10.54 2.65
N MET A 134 -1.49 11.79 2.64
CA MET A 134 -0.51 12.27 3.61
C MET A 134 -1.04 12.19 5.04
N ARG A 135 -2.34 12.48 5.26
CA ARG A 135 -2.96 12.36 6.57
C ARG A 135 -3.15 10.92 7.01
N SER A 136 -3.60 10.04 6.11
CA SER A 136 -3.83 8.65 6.47
C SER A 136 -2.53 7.99 6.94
N THR A 137 -1.43 8.26 6.25
CA THR A 137 -0.10 7.75 6.61
C THR A 137 0.41 8.24 7.98
N ALA A 138 -0.20 9.25 8.61
CA ALA A 138 0.17 9.68 9.97
C ALA A 138 0.01 8.56 11.02
N GLN A 139 -0.83 7.56 10.74
CA GLN A 139 -1.01 6.39 11.61
C GLN A 139 0.15 5.39 11.54
N LEU A 140 1.02 5.52 10.53
CA LEU A 140 2.21 4.67 10.36
C LEU A 140 3.39 5.28 11.10
N PRO A 141 4.14 4.48 11.89
CA PRO A 141 5.38 4.95 12.51
C PRO A 141 6.48 5.18 11.46
N GLY A 142 7.51 5.93 11.85
CA GLY A 142 8.70 6.16 11.02
C GLY A 142 8.51 7.19 9.90
N ARG A 143 9.59 7.39 9.13
CA ARG A 143 9.61 8.25 7.94
C ARG A 143 9.00 7.49 6.76
N LYS A 144 8.18 8.16 5.97
CA LYS A 144 7.52 7.57 4.78
C LYS A 144 8.00 8.27 3.52
N LEU A 145 8.11 7.50 2.44
CA LEU A 145 8.47 8.00 1.11
C LEU A 145 7.28 7.86 0.20
N VAL A 146 6.97 8.94 -0.54
CA VAL A 146 5.92 8.93 -1.56
C VAL A 146 6.51 9.40 -2.87
N PHE A 147 6.36 8.56 -3.90
CA PHE A 147 6.68 8.92 -5.28
C PHE A 147 5.41 9.38 -5.99
N PHE A 148 5.30 10.69 -6.19
CA PHE A 148 4.19 11.31 -6.92
C PHE A 148 4.55 11.44 -8.41
N ILE A 149 4.02 10.52 -9.20
CA ILE A 149 4.31 10.41 -10.63
C ILE A 149 3.16 11.06 -11.42
N SER A 150 3.47 12.05 -12.25
CA SER A 150 2.47 12.86 -12.97
C SER A 150 3.08 13.45 -14.25
N GLU A 151 2.27 13.73 -15.27
CA GLU A 151 2.69 14.51 -16.45
C GLU A 151 2.81 16.02 -16.14
N GLY A 152 2.61 16.41 -14.88
CA GLY A 152 2.48 17.81 -14.49
C GLY A 152 1.06 18.32 -14.63
N PHE A 153 0.86 19.56 -14.26
CA PHE A 153 -0.42 20.26 -14.39
C PHE A 153 -0.16 21.76 -14.35
N PHE A 154 -1.12 22.55 -14.79
CA PHE A 154 -1.00 24.01 -14.73
C PHE A 154 -1.76 24.57 -13.53
N MET A 155 -1.26 25.67 -12.98
CA MET A 155 -1.93 26.39 -11.90
C MET A 155 -2.41 27.74 -12.43
N ASN A 156 -3.66 28.08 -12.16
CA ASN A 156 -4.11 29.46 -12.34
C ASN A 156 -3.51 30.30 -11.21
N GLN A 157 -2.68 31.30 -11.54
CA GLN A 157 -1.99 32.13 -10.54
C GLN A 157 -2.94 33.02 -9.75
N ARG A 158 -4.12 33.33 -10.31
CA ARG A 158 -5.18 34.10 -9.64
C ARG A 158 -6.00 33.24 -8.68
N ASP A 159 -5.88 31.92 -8.75
CA ASP A 159 -6.58 30.98 -7.88
C ASP A 159 -5.78 30.72 -6.60
N SER A 160 -6.01 31.56 -5.59
CA SER A 160 -5.35 31.43 -4.27
C SER A 160 -5.66 30.10 -3.57
N ASP A 161 -6.78 29.45 -3.90
CA ASP A 161 -7.21 28.20 -3.28
C ASP A 161 -6.28 27.03 -3.66
N ILE A 162 -5.78 26.97 -4.91
CA ILE A 162 -4.87 25.91 -5.36
C ILE A 162 -3.53 25.98 -4.60
N LEU A 163 -2.97 27.17 -4.45
CA LEU A 163 -1.71 27.37 -3.71
C LEU A 163 -1.87 27.00 -2.23
N ASP A 164 -3.01 27.35 -1.62
CA ASP A 164 -3.29 26.98 -0.24
C ASP A 164 -3.51 25.46 -0.09
N LYS A 165 -4.21 24.80 -1.02
CA LYS A 165 -4.34 23.34 -1.05
C LYS A 165 -2.99 22.63 -1.17
N MET A 166 -2.08 23.14 -2.00
CA MET A 166 -0.71 22.62 -2.07
C MET A 166 0.02 22.74 -0.74
N ARG A 167 0.01 23.94 -0.14
CA ARG A 167 0.65 24.17 1.16
C ARG A 167 0.07 23.23 2.22
N ARG A 168 -1.25 23.01 2.22
CA ARG A 168 -1.91 22.04 3.12
C ARG A 168 -1.45 20.61 2.88
N ALA A 169 -1.34 20.17 1.63
CA ALA A 169 -0.83 18.84 1.32
C ALA A 169 0.63 18.67 1.80
N THR A 170 1.48 19.68 1.61
CA THR A 170 2.86 19.66 2.11
C THR A 170 2.96 19.71 3.64
N ASP A 171 2.07 20.43 4.32
CA ASP A 171 1.99 20.45 5.79
C ASP A 171 1.50 19.11 6.34
N ALA A 172 0.50 18.49 5.71
CA ALA A 172 0.05 17.15 6.06
C ALA A 172 1.18 16.13 5.92
N ALA A 173 1.97 16.19 4.83
CA ALA A 173 3.14 15.35 4.64
C ALA A 173 4.17 15.58 5.76
N ALA A 174 4.44 16.84 6.09
CA ALA A 174 5.36 17.21 7.15
C ALA A 174 4.94 16.69 8.54
N ARG A 175 3.64 16.72 8.86
CA ARG A 175 3.09 16.19 10.12
C ARG A 175 3.13 14.68 10.19
N SER A 176 2.95 14.00 9.07
CA SER A 176 3.07 12.55 9.01
C SER A 176 4.52 12.08 8.85
N GLY A 177 5.53 12.96 8.78
CA GLY A 177 6.90 12.53 8.53
C GLY A 177 7.07 11.89 7.13
N THR A 178 6.25 12.32 6.18
CA THR A 178 6.27 11.87 4.79
C THR A 178 7.04 12.84 3.92
N VAL A 179 7.94 12.32 3.08
CA VAL A 179 8.68 13.09 2.09
C VAL A 179 8.19 12.68 0.70
N VAL A 180 7.83 13.69 -0.10
CA VAL A 180 7.29 13.49 -1.44
C VAL A 180 8.37 13.77 -2.48
N TYR A 181 8.67 12.77 -3.30
CA TYR A 181 9.48 12.90 -4.50
C TYR A 181 8.54 12.93 -5.69
N THR A 182 8.72 13.90 -6.58
CA THR A 182 7.86 14.02 -7.77
C THR A 182 8.61 13.53 -9.00
N MET A 183 7.89 12.95 -9.95
CA MET A 183 8.47 12.44 -11.20
C MET A 183 7.62 12.85 -12.39
N ASP A 184 8.25 13.41 -13.42
CA ASP A 184 7.57 13.70 -14.67
C ASP A 184 7.40 12.42 -15.50
N ALA A 185 6.16 11.96 -15.65
CA ALA A 185 5.83 10.74 -16.38
C ALA A 185 6.15 10.81 -17.87
N ARG A 186 6.27 12.03 -18.44
CA ARG A 186 6.63 12.25 -19.85
C ARG A 186 8.11 11.99 -20.14
N GLY A 187 8.94 12.00 -19.10
CA GLY A 187 10.40 11.86 -19.14
C GLY A 187 11.11 12.98 -19.90
N LEU A 188 12.03 12.65 -20.81
CA LEU A 188 12.84 13.67 -21.49
C LEU A 188 12.03 14.41 -22.54
N GLU A 189 11.66 15.65 -22.21
CA GLU A 189 11.00 16.58 -23.12
C GLU A 189 12.01 17.45 -23.85
N THR A 190 11.97 17.45 -25.19
CA THR A 190 12.91 18.22 -26.03
C THR A 190 12.29 19.47 -26.66
N GLY A 191 11.07 19.85 -26.25
CA GLY A 191 10.45 21.12 -26.61
C GLY A 191 9.84 21.19 -28.02
N MET A 192 9.99 20.14 -28.84
CA MET A 192 9.31 19.99 -30.13
C MET A 192 8.59 18.65 -30.17
N ASP A 193 7.26 18.68 -30.08
CA ASP A 193 6.42 17.53 -30.34
C ASP A 193 5.91 17.62 -31.80
N ALA A 194 6.51 16.83 -32.69
CA ALA A 194 6.12 16.79 -34.11
C ALA A 194 4.75 16.13 -34.35
N THR A 195 4.12 15.56 -33.32
CA THR A 195 2.84 14.84 -33.42
C THR A 195 1.64 15.67 -32.96
N ASN A 196 1.88 16.77 -32.25
CA ASN A 196 0.87 17.77 -31.95
C ASN A 196 1.09 18.98 -32.88
N PRO A 197 0.07 19.44 -33.63
CA PRO A 197 0.16 20.66 -34.40
C PRO A 197 0.21 21.85 -33.43
N THR A 198 1.39 22.10 -32.86
CA THR A 198 1.65 23.36 -32.17
C THR A 198 1.66 24.44 -33.24
N GLN A 199 0.82 25.44 -33.04
CA GLN A 199 0.63 26.48 -34.03
C GLN A 199 1.92 27.30 -34.14
N PHE A 200 2.43 27.45 -35.37
CA PHE A 200 3.62 28.24 -35.63
C PHE A 200 3.28 29.73 -35.58
N ASP A 201 3.44 30.35 -34.42
CA ASP A 201 3.23 31.78 -34.23
C ASP A 201 4.48 32.59 -34.64
N LEU A 202 4.41 33.21 -35.81
CA LEU A 202 5.45 34.12 -36.31
C LEU A 202 5.50 35.44 -35.55
N SER A 203 4.45 35.80 -34.80
CA SER A 203 4.39 37.06 -34.05
C SER A 203 5.08 37.01 -32.68
N GLY A 204 5.37 35.81 -32.17
CA GLY A 204 6.01 35.61 -30.86
C GLY A 204 5.14 36.02 -29.67
N ARG A 205 3.83 36.14 -29.86
CA ARG A 205 2.84 36.53 -28.84
C ARG A 205 2.38 35.33 -28.02
N LEU A 206 2.45 34.13 -28.59
CA LEU A 206 2.12 32.88 -27.90
C LEU A 206 3.32 32.34 -27.10
N PRO A 207 3.07 31.73 -25.93
CA PRO A 207 4.11 31.03 -25.20
C PRO A 207 4.75 29.91 -26.02
N SER A 208 6.07 29.77 -25.91
CA SER A 208 6.77 28.64 -26.53
C SER A 208 6.39 27.31 -25.87
N ALA A 209 6.46 26.20 -26.61
CA ALA A 209 6.26 24.86 -26.05
C ALA A 209 7.18 24.57 -24.84
N THR A 210 8.41 25.09 -24.86
CA THR A 210 9.33 24.96 -23.71
C THR A 210 8.85 25.70 -22.46
N THR A 211 8.19 26.85 -22.64
CA THR A 211 7.56 27.61 -21.55
C THR A 211 6.39 26.83 -20.97
N GLU A 212 5.54 26.24 -21.82
CA GLU A 212 4.41 25.43 -21.36
C GLU A 212 4.89 24.18 -20.60
N ILE A 213 5.91 23.48 -21.10
CA ILE A 213 6.49 22.32 -20.42
C ILE A 213 7.01 22.71 -19.03
N ARG A 214 7.77 23.81 -18.91
CA ARG A 214 8.27 24.28 -17.61
C ARG A 214 7.12 24.64 -16.66
N ALA A 215 6.12 25.38 -17.13
CA ALA A 215 4.96 25.75 -16.33
C ALA A 215 4.18 24.53 -15.81
N SER A 216 4.13 23.43 -16.58
CA SER A 216 3.52 22.17 -16.13
C SER A 216 4.36 21.41 -15.10
N GLN A 217 5.68 21.63 -15.06
CA GLN A 217 6.63 21.00 -14.13
C GLN A 217 6.76 21.76 -12.80
N ASP A 218 6.48 23.06 -12.77
CA ASP A 218 6.60 23.89 -11.56
C ASP A 218 5.83 23.33 -10.35
N PRO A 219 4.58 22.85 -10.49
CA PRO A 219 3.85 22.23 -9.37
C PRO A 219 4.57 21.01 -8.79
N LEU A 220 5.23 20.20 -9.62
CA LEU A 220 5.98 19.03 -9.19
C LEU A 220 7.20 19.46 -8.36
N GLN A 221 7.89 20.52 -8.76
CA GLN A 221 8.99 21.08 -7.98
C GLN A 221 8.52 21.63 -6.63
N ILE A 222 7.41 22.37 -6.62
CA ILE A 222 6.85 22.99 -5.42
C ILE A 222 6.45 21.93 -4.39
N ILE A 223 5.75 20.86 -4.81
CA ILE A 223 5.33 19.77 -3.92
C ILE A 223 6.57 19.07 -3.32
N ALA A 224 7.55 18.70 -4.16
CA ALA A 224 8.73 18.01 -3.71
C ALA A 224 9.54 18.85 -2.72
N ALA A 225 9.88 20.08 -3.10
CA ALA A 225 10.64 20.99 -2.24
C ALA A 225 9.87 21.32 -0.95
N GLY A 226 8.54 21.46 -1.01
CA GLY A 226 7.70 21.71 0.15
C GLY A 226 7.85 20.66 1.26
N THR A 227 8.16 19.42 0.90
CA THR A 227 8.32 18.29 1.83
C THR A 227 9.77 17.89 2.11
N GLY A 228 10.75 18.57 1.48
CA GLY A 228 12.17 18.21 1.56
C GLY A 228 12.60 17.09 0.60
N GLY A 229 11.76 16.74 -0.37
CA GLY A 229 12.08 15.79 -1.45
C GLY A 229 12.67 16.47 -2.69
N ARG A 230 12.75 15.72 -3.79
CA ARG A 230 13.28 16.20 -5.08
C ARG A 230 12.33 15.88 -6.23
N ALA A 231 12.26 16.81 -7.18
CA ALA A 231 11.61 16.59 -8.46
C ALA A 231 12.57 15.95 -9.46
N LEU A 232 12.17 14.83 -10.04
CA LEU A 232 12.87 14.08 -11.07
C LEU A 232 12.20 14.41 -12.41
N LEU A 233 12.71 15.44 -13.07
CA LEU A 233 12.18 15.99 -14.31
C LEU A 233 13.09 15.64 -15.49
N ASN A 234 12.55 15.65 -16.70
CA ASN A 234 13.33 15.57 -17.95
C ASN A 234 14.26 14.34 -18.02
N SER A 235 13.78 13.17 -17.57
CA SER A 235 14.55 11.91 -17.56
C SER A 235 13.74 10.72 -18.05
N ASN A 236 14.33 9.93 -18.95
CA ASN A 236 13.73 8.67 -19.41
C ASN A 236 14.02 7.47 -18.47
N SER A 237 14.84 7.68 -17.43
CA SER A 237 15.23 6.65 -16.46
C SER A 237 14.59 6.91 -15.11
N LEU A 238 13.26 6.73 -15.03
CA LEU A 238 12.50 6.90 -13.79
C LEU A 238 12.90 5.87 -12.73
N ASP A 239 13.26 4.66 -13.15
CA ASP A 239 13.77 3.57 -12.32
C ASP A 239 15.07 3.95 -11.59
N LEU A 240 16.02 4.56 -12.32
CA LEU A 240 17.24 5.09 -11.72
C LEU A 240 16.93 6.22 -10.73
N GLY A 241 15.92 7.03 -11.01
CA GLY A 241 15.44 8.08 -10.11
C GLY A 241 14.90 7.52 -8.79
N ILE A 242 14.11 6.44 -8.83
CA ILE A 242 13.63 5.73 -7.64
C ILE A 242 14.82 5.18 -6.85
N ARG A 243 15.72 4.43 -7.48
CA ARG A 243 16.87 3.80 -6.79
C ARG A 243 17.76 4.83 -6.09
N LYS A 244 18.16 5.88 -6.80
CA LYS A 244 18.96 6.98 -6.22
C LYS A 244 18.25 7.66 -5.05
N THR A 245 16.92 7.76 -5.11
CA THR A 245 16.13 8.33 -4.01
C THR A 245 16.15 7.41 -2.79
N LEU A 246 15.97 6.11 -2.97
CA LEU A 246 16.03 5.13 -1.88
C LEU A 246 17.41 5.15 -1.21
N GLU A 247 18.49 5.15 -2.01
CA GLU A 247 19.87 5.31 -1.53
C GLU A 247 20.07 6.62 -0.75
N GLU A 248 19.61 7.76 -1.29
CA GLU A 248 19.67 9.08 -0.65
C GLU A 248 18.94 9.10 0.70
N THR A 249 17.87 8.31 0.85
CA THR A 249 17.06 8.25 2.08
C THR A 249 17.53 7.22 3.09
N SER A 250 18.49 6.37 2.75
CA SER A 250 19.00 5.30 3.61
C SER A 250 19.79 5.82 4.82
N VAL A 251 20.39 7.02 4.70
CA VAL A 251 21.13 7.70 5.77
C VAL A 251 20.58 9.10 5.93
N TYR A 252 20.09 9.43 7.12
CA TYR A 252 19.54 10.76 7.41
C TYR A 252 19.73 11.16 8.86
N TYR A 253 19.67 12.47 9.10
CA TYR A 253 19.62 13.06 10.43
C TYR A 253 18.19 13.45 10.77
N LEU A 254 17.73 13.11 11.98
CA LEU A 254 16.47 13.59 12.53
C LEU A 254 16.75 14.70 13.54
N LEU A 255 16.33 15.93 13.21
CA LEU A 255 16.51 17.10 14.06
C LEU A 255 15.14 17.61 14.52
N ALA A 256 15.00 17.88 15.82
CA ALA A 256 13.81 18.49 16.38
C ALA A 256 14.09 19.97 16.68
N TRP A 257 13.23 20.84 16.17
CA TRP A 257 13.24 22.28 16.45
C TRP A 257 11.83 22.74 16.78
N ARG A 258 11.70 23.61 17.78
CA ARG A 258 10.43 24.20 18.20
C ARG A 258 10.46 25.71 17.94
N PRO A 259 9.46 26.29 17.26
CA PRO A 259 9.34 27.73 17.09
C PRO A 259 9.01 28.42 18.42
N ASP A 260 9.42 29.69 18.56
CA ASP A 260 9.11 30.51 19.74
C ASP A 260 7.61 30.77 19.88
N ASN A 261 7.16 31.17 21.09
CA ASN A 261 5.74 31.31 21.43
C ASN A 261 4.96 32.26 20.49
N GLU A 262 5.59 33.34 20.01
CA GLU A 262 4.96 34.25 19.05
C GLU A 262 4.73 33.60 17.68
N GLN A 263 5.64 32.72 17.27
CA GLN A 263 5.59 32.02 16.00
C GLN A 263 4.59 30.86 16.02
N GLN A 264 4.14 30.42 17.21
CA GLN A 264 3.11 29.40 17.42
C GLN A 264 1.66 29.91 17.22
N LYS A 265 1.45 31.22 16.98
CA LYS A 265 0.10 31.79 16.74
C LYS A 265 -0.59 31.12 15.51
N PRO A 266 -1.89 30.76 15.58
CA PRO A 266 -2.62 30.10 14.49
C PRO A 266 -2.67 30.90 13.19
N GLY A 267 -2.84 30.21 12.06
CA GLY A 267 -3.35 30.78 10.81
C GLY A 267 -2.34 31.33 9.80
N LYS A 268 -1.04 31.36 10.09
CA LYS A 268 -0.01 31.77 9.11
C LYS A 268 0.99 30.66 8.81
N PHE A 269 1.30 30.46 7.54
CA PHE A 269 2.40 29.60 7.09
C PHE A 269 3.74 30.21 7.52
N ARG A 270 4.61 29.40 8.11
CA ARG A 270 5.95 29.80 8.58
C ARG A 270 7.00 29.10 7.74
N ARG A 271 7.97 29.86 7.20
CA ARG A 271 9.07 29.32 6.39
C ARG A 271 10.15 28.70 7.28
N ILE A 272 10.74 27.60 6.84
CA ILE A 272 11.91 26.97 7.44
C ILE A 272 13.09 27.08 6.46
N GLU A 273 14.26 27.42 6.99
CA GLU A 273 15.53 27.42 6.26
C GLU A 273 16.61 26.78 7.15
N ALA A 274 17.41 25.90 6.57
CA ALA A 274 18.51 25.23 7.26
C ALA A 274 19.79 25.32 6.42
N LYS A 275 20.91 25.62 7.07
CA LYS A 275 22.24 25.73 6.47
C LYS A 275 23.28 25.06 7.36
N VAL A 276 24.31 24.49 6.75
CA VAL A 276 25.48 23.99 7.48
C VAL A 276 26.48 25.12 7.66
N ILE A 277 26.76 25.49 8.91
CA ILE A 277 27.70 26.58 9.23
C ILE A 277 29.09 26.22 8.71
N GLY A 278 29.72 27.14 7.97
CA GLY A 278 31.07 26.96 7.42
C GLY A 278 31.16 26.00 6.21
N ARG A 279 30.05 25.45 5.72
CA ARG A 279 30.00 24.52 4.58
C ARG A 279 28.97 24.96 3.54
N SER A 280 29.27 26.05 2.83
CA SER A 280 28.43 26.56 1.74
C SER A 280 28.39 25.66 0.51
N ASP A 281 29.29 24.68 0.42
CA ASP A 281 29.31 23.60 -0.57
C ASP A 281 28.20 22.55 -0.37
N LEU A 282 27.61 22.49 0.83
CA LEU A 282 26.59 21.51 1.18
C LEU A 282 25.18 22.10 1.08
N SER A 283 24.27 21.36 0.43
CA SER A 283 22.85 21.68 0.38
C SER A 283 22.07 20.87 1.42
N VAL A 284 21.30 21.54 2.29
CA VAL A 284 20.39 20.87 3.22
C VAL A 284 19.01 20.73 2.59
N ARG A 285 18.48 19.51 2.53
CA ARG A 285 17.09 19.27 2.15
C ARG A 285 16.22 19.16 3.39
N VAL A 286 15.33 20.13 3.55
CA VAL A 286 14.35 20.19 4.64
C VAL A 286 13.05 20.73 4.08
N ARG A 287 11.93 20.42 4.74
CA ARG A 287 10.63 21.02 4.41
C ARG A 287 10.71 22.55 4.40
N ASN A 288 10.00 23.19 3.48
CA ASN A 288 10.05 24.65 3.30
C ASN A 288 9.26 25.44 4.37
N GLY A 289 8.41 24.78 5.16
CA GLY A 289 7.62 25.45 6.19
C GLY A 289 6.55 24.57 6.84
N PHE A 290 5.68 25.21 7.63
CA PHE A 290 4.59 24.56 8.36
C PHE A 290 3.46 25.55 8.69
N PHE A 291 2.27 25.01 8.97
CA PHE A 291 1.19 25.72 9.66
C PHE A 291 1.23 25.42 11.17
N THR A 292 0.87 26.38 12.00
CA THR A 292 0.86 26.22 13.47
C THR A 292 -0.32 25.39 13.97
N THR A 293 -1.43 25.37 13.25
CA THR A 293 -2.62 24.54 13.49
C THR A 293 -2.99 23.83 12.20
N ASP A 294 -3.47 22.59 12.25
CA ASP A 294 -4.04 21.93 11.07
C ASP A 294 -5.30 22.73 10.64
N PRO A 295 -5.28 23.40 9.47
CA PRO A 295 -6.37 24.29 9.07
C PRO A 295 -7.68 23.54 8.79
N GLU A 296 -7.65 22.22 8.56
CA GLU A 296 -8.86 21.42 8.32
C GLU A 296 -9.32 20.63 9.54
N ASN A 297 -8.53 20.60 10.62
CA ASN A 297 -8.93 20.05 11.89
C ASN A 297 -8.48 20.98 13.03
N PRO A 298 -9.03 22.21 13.10
CA PRO A 298 -8.69 23.12 14.17
C PRO A 298 -9.00 22.43 15.52
N PRO A 299 -8.17 22.60 16.56
CA PRO A 299 -8.46 22.02 17.86
C PRO A 299 -9.88 22.42 18.27
N ARG A 300 -10.76 21.42 18.40
CA ARG A 300 -12.13 21.63 18.86
C ARG A 300 -12.03 22.26 20.25
N ARG A 301 -12.28 23.57 20.37
CA ARG A 301 -12.57 24.18 21.66
C ARG A 301 -13.79 23.45 22.20
N GLY A 302 -13.64 22.79 23.34
CA GLY A 302 -14.67 21.97 23.96
C GLY A 302 -15.99 22.71 24.02
N LYS A 303 -16.91 22.35 23.12
CA LYS A 303 -18.33 22.55 23.31
C LYS A 303 -18.85 21.22 23.81
N ASN A 304 -19.43 21.26 25.00
CA ASN A 304 -20.09 20.16 25.66
C ASN A 304 -21.07 19.49 24.70
N ASP A 305 -20.70 18.34 24.14
CA ASP A 305 -21.66 17.42 23.55
C ASP A 305 -22.47 16.83 24.71
N ALA A 306 -23.69 17.32 24.87
CA ALA A 306 -24.63 16.83 25.85
C ALA A 306 -24.93 15.34 25.58
N PRO A 307 -25.08 14.49 26.62
CA PRO A 307 -25.36 13.07 26.41
C PRO A 307 -26.76 12.88 25.82
N GLY A 308 -26.84 12.44 24.57
CA GLY A 308 -28.07 11.95 23.96
C GLY A 308 -28.56 10.67 24.67
N LYS A 309 -29.86 10.60 24.93
CA LYS A 309 -30.55 9.53 25.66
C LYS A 309 -30.24 8.12 25.10
N PRO A 310 -30.14 7.08 25.96
CA PRO A 310 -29.88 5.72 25.54
C PRO A 310 -31.16 5.09 24.93
N GLN A 311 -31.13 4.82 23.63
CA GLN A 311 -32.17 4.05 22.95
C GLN A 311 -31.51 2.88 22.21
N SER A 312 -31.80 1.65 22.65
CA SER A 312 -31.61 0.37 21.93
C SER A 312 -30.42 0.28 20.95
N THR A 313 -29.20 0.50 21.47
CA THR A 313 -28.01 0.86 20.66
C THR A 313 -26.91 -0.21 20.66
N ALA A 314 -26.83 -1.07 21.68
CA ALA A 314 -25.64 -1.92 21.91
C ALA A 314 -25.28 -2.90 20.76
N VAL A 315 -26.27 -3.51 20.09
CA VAL A 315 -25.99 -4.45 18.98
C VAL A 315 -25.62 -3.69 17.69
N LYS A 316 -26.27 -2.53 17.45
CA LYS A 316 -25.97 -1.65 16.32
C LYS A 316 -24.60 -0.99 16.48
N THR A 317 -24.15 -0.69 17.71
CA THR A 317 -22.82 -0.13 17.98
C THR A 317 -21.72 -1.16 17.78
N THR A 318 -21.85 -2.38 18.33
CA THR A 318 -20.82 -3.44 18.15
C THR A 318 -20.57 -3.77 16.67
N GLU A 319 -21.63 -3.96 15.88
CA GLU A 319 -21.48 -4.26 14.45
C GLU A 319 -20.87 -3.09 13.68
N THR A 320 -21.29 -1.86 13.98
CA THR A 320 -20.73 -0.66 13.36
C THR A 320 -19.24 -0.50 13.71
N GLU A 321 -18.86 -0.77 14.94
CA GLU A 321 -17.47 -0.66 15.41
C GLU A 321 -16.57 -1.75 14.80
N LEU A 322 -17.02 -3.01 14.79
CA LEU A 322 -16.29 -4.09 14.11
C LEU A 322 -16.13 -3.77 12.62
N ARG A 323 -17.20 -3.32 11.96
CA ARG A 323 -17.15 -2.95 10.54
C ARG A 323 -16.21 -1.76 10.30
N THR A 324 -16.18 -0.79 11.21
CA THR A 324 -15.25 0.35 11.15
C THR A 324 -13.80 -0.11 11.32
N ALA A 325 -13.53 -1.04 12.25
CA ALA A 325 -12.20 -1.60 12.46
C ALA A 325 -11.71 -2.42 11.26
N ILE A 326 -12.59 -3.21 10.63
CA ILE A 326 -12.32 -4.00 9.42
C ILE A 326 -12.05 -3.09 8.21
N ASN A 327 -12.79 -1.99 8.07
CA ASN A 327 -12.67 -1.05 6.95
C ASN A 327 -11.55 -0.02 7.14
N SER A 328 -10.87 -0.03 8.29
CA SER A 328 -9.73 0.83 8.54
C SER A 328 -8.65 0.65 7.47
N VAL A 329 -8.04 1.75 7.05
CA VAL A 329 -6.94 1.73 6.05
C VAL A 329 -5.69 1.10 6.65
N PHE A 330 -5.45 1.33 7.95
CA PHE A 330 -4.35 0.74 8.70
C PHE A 330 -4.90 -0.13 9.85
N PRO A 331 -4.20 -1.21 10.22
CA PRO A 331 -4.53 -2.05 11.38
C PRO A 331 -4.75 -1.22 12.66
N ARG A 332 -5.83 -1.50 13.38
CA ARG A 332 -6.05 -0.95 14.72
C ARG A 332 -5.28 -1.80 15.73
N THR A 333 -4.62 -1.15 16.68
CA THR A 333 -3.69 -1.82 17.62
C THR A 333 -4.08 -1.65 19.09
N ALA A 334 -5.21 -1.00 19.39
CA ALA A 334 -5.65 -0.77 20.77
C ALA A 334 -5.99 -2.08 21.52
N LEU A 335 -6.42 -3.10 20.76
CA LEU A 335 -6.48 -4.49 21.18
C LEU A 335 -5.51 -5.28 20.27
N PRO A 336 -4.45 -5.91 20.78
CA PRO A 336 -3.52 -6.66 19.94
C PRO A 336 -4.22 -7.85 19.29
N THR A 337 -4.34 -7.80 17.97
CA THR A 337 -4.98 -8.84 17.14
C THR A 337 -4.02 -9.27 16.04
N SER A 338 -3.79 -10.58 15.93
CA SER A 338 -2.98 -11.16 14.87
C SER A 338 -3.83 -12.05 13.97
N LEU A 339 -3.38 -12.24 12.73
CA LEU A 339 -4.08 -13.00 11.70
C LEU A 339 -3.09 -13.92 10.99
N PHE A 340 -3.50 -15.16 10.79
CA PHE A 340 -2.88 -16.10 9.88
C PHE A 340 -3.95 -16.76 9.00
N ALA A 341 -3.91 -16.43 7.72
CA ALA A 341 -4.73 -17.06 6.68
C ALA A 341 -3.86 -18.02 5.86
N TYR A 342 -4.38 -19.22 5.62
CA TYR A 342 -3.68 -20.22 4.82
C TYR A 342 -4.68 -21.03 4.01
N TYR A 343 -4.21 -21.62 2.91
CA TYR A 343 -5.03 -22.48 2.09
C TYR A 343 -4.44 -23.90 2.03
N THR A 344 -5.34 -24.87 1.97
CA THR A 344 -5.04 -26.26 1.66
C THR A 344 -6.10 -26.81 0.71
N ASP A 345 -5.74 -27.78 -0.11
CA ASP A 345 -6.70 -28.55 -0.89
C ASP A 345 -7.15 -29.77 -0.10
N VAL A 346 -8.46 -29.94 0.06
CA VAL A 346 -9.05 -31.07 0.79
C VAL A 346 -9.64 -32.06 -0.21
N PRO A 347 -9.33 -33.37 -0.09
CA PRO A 347 -9.88 -34.40 -0.97
C PRO A 347 -11.41 -34.28 -1.10
N ASN A 348 -11.89 -34.31 -2.35
CA ASN A 348 -13.30 -34.19 -2.74
C ASN A 348 -14.01 -32.87 -2.35
N SER A 349 -13.33 -31.96 -1.63
CA SER A 349 -13.88 -30.70 -1.16
C SER A 349 -13.28 -29.48 -1.86
N GLY A 350 -12.11 -29.63 -2.50
CA GLY A 350 -11.40 -28.57 -3.19
C GLY A 350 -10.65 -27.62 -2.23
N PRO A 351 -10.29 -26.42 -2.70
CA PRO A 351 -9.55 -25.44 -1.91
C PRO A 351 -10.33 -24.96 -0.69
N LEU A 352 -9.73 -25.13 0.48
CA LEU A 352 -10.21 -24.67 1.78
C LEU A 352 -9.33 -23.53 2.28
N LEU A 353 -9.93 -22.36 2.52
CA LEU A 353 -9.29 -21.25 3.21
C LEU A 353 -9.56 -21.38 4.70
N SER A 354 -8.50 -21.40 5.50
CA SER A 354 -8.56 -21.33 6.95
C SER A 354 -8.05 -19.96 7.43
N VAL A 355 -8.79 -19.36 8.35
CA VAL A 355 -8.51 -18.06 8.95
C VAL A 355 -8.40 -18.26 10.45
N ILE A 356 -7.18 -18.13 10.97
CA ILE A 356 -6.91 -18.16 12.41
C ILE A 356 -6.59 -16.74 12.85
N MET A 357 -7.37 -16.22 13.79
CA MET A 357 -7.03 -14.97 14.47
C MET A 357 -6.70 -15.24 15.93
N SER A 358 -5.80 -14.43 16.48
CA SER A 358 -5.51 -14.40 17.91
C SER A 358 -5.75 -13.02 18.48
N VAL A 359 -6.16 -12.98 19.74
CA VAL A 359 -6.28 -11.77 20.56
C VAL A 359 -5.43 -11.96 21.80
N ALA A 360 -4.58 -10.98 22.13
CA ALA A 360 -3.74 -11.05 23.32
C ALA A 360 -4.63 -11.08 24.59
N PRO A 361 -4.65 -12.18 25.35
CA PRO A 361 -5.57 -12.35 26.47
C PRO A 361 -5.31 -11.34 27.60
N GLU A 362 -4.08 -10.87 27.78
CA GLU A 362 -3.69 -9.87 28.78
C GLU A 362 -4.34 -8.49 28.50
N SER A 363 -4.76 -8.27 27.26
CA SER A 363 -5.47 -7.06 26.84
C SER A 363 -6.99 -7.18 26.98
N VAL A 364 -7.52 -8.27 27.51
CA VAL A 364 -8.96 -8.45 27.73
C VAL A 364 -9.26 -8.28 29.23
N PRO A 365 -9.99 -7.23 29.64
CA PRO A 365 -10.42 -7.07 31.03
C PRO A 365 -11.30 -8.26 31.47
N LEU A 366 -10.98 -8.81 32.64
CA LEU A 366 -11.73 -9.90 33.25
C LEU A 366 -12.44 -9.42 34.51
N GLU A 367 -13.68 -9.84 34.68
CA GLU A 367 -14.50 -9.53 35.85
C GLU A 367 -14.84 -10.80 36.62
N MET A 368 -14.83 -10.71 37.97
CA MET A 368 -15.31 -11.81 38.81
C MET A 368 -16.84 -11.85 38.80
N LYS A 369 -17.40 -12.97 38.36
CA LYS A 369 -18.83 -13.27 38.36
C LYS A 369 -19.05 -14.73 38.72
N ASP A 370 -19.91 -14.98 39.70
CA ASP A 370 -20.26 -16.34 40.16
C ASP A 370 -19.02 -17.19 40.53
N GLY A 371 -18.01 -16.57 41.15
CA GLY A 371 -16.75 -17.22 41.54
C GLY A 371 -15.78 -17.52 40.38
N LYS A 372 -16.10 -17.10 39.15
CA LYS A 372 -15.26 -17.27 37.96
C LYS A 372 -14.84 -15.93 37.38
N GLN A 373 -13.71 -15.91 36.70
CA GLN A 373 -13.31 -14.77 35.88
C GLN A 373 -13.96 -14.88 34.51
N THR A 374 -14.63 -13.79 34.11
CA THR A 374 -15.42 -13.71 32.89
C THR A 374 -14.99 -12.55 32.01
N GLY A 375 -15.01 -12.74 30.70
CA GLY A 375 -14.68 -11.73 29.70
C GLY A 375 -15.25 -12.11 28.34
N ALA A 376 -15.36 -11.15 27.43
CA ALA A 376 -15.89 -11.41 26.10
C ALA A 376 -15.21 -10.55 25.03
N VAL A 377 -14.93 -11.15 23.88
CA VAL A 377 -14.36 -10.48 22.72
C VAL A 377 -15.24 -10.78 21.50
N ASP A 378 -15.80 -9.74 20.91
CA ASP A 378 -16.53 -9.87 19.65
C ASP A 378 -15.50 -9.92 18.51
N VAL A 379 -15.64 -10.88 17.61
CA VAL A 379 -14.74 -11.08 16.47
C VAL A 379 -15.53 -11.11 15.16
N GLY A 380 -14.91 -10.64 14.09
CA GLY A 380 -15.49 -10.72 12.76
C GLY A 380 -14.47 -10.54 11.66
N GLY A 381 -14.86 -10.91 10.45
CA GLY A 381 -13.97 -10.78 9.30
C GLY A 381 -14.68 -10.88 7.96
N PHE A 382 -14.02 -10.34 6.94
CA PHE A 382 -14.42 -10.42 5.54
C PHE A 382 -13.27 -10.99 4.72
N ILE A 383 -13.61 -11.88 3.80
CA ILE A 383 -12.74 -12.38 2.76
C ILE A 383 -13.17 -11.71 1.46
N LEU A 384 -12.36 -10.77 0.98
CA LEU A 384 -12.64 -9.90 -0.15
C LEU A 384 -11.77 -10.32 -1.34
N ASN A 385 -12.33 -10.46 -2.54
CA ASN A 385 -11.52 -10.69 -3.73
C ASN A 385 -10.74 -9.41 -4.11
N ASP A 386 -9.93 -9.47 -5.16
CA ASP A 386 -9.14 -8.34 -5.65
C ASP A 386 -10.00 -7.18 -6.22
N GLU A 387 -11.30 -7.36 -6.43
CA GLU A 387 -12.27 -6.30 -6.76
C GLU A 387 -12.91 -5.68 -5.52
N GLY A 388 -12.62 -6.18 -4.32
CA GLY A 388 -13.27 -5.76 -3.07
C GLY A 388 -14.65 -6.38 -2.85
N LYS A 389 -15.04 -7.39 -3.63
CA LYS A 389 -16.30 -8.13 -3.44
C LYS A 389 -16.13 -9.20 -2.38
N THR A 390 -17.12 -9.32 -1.50
CA THR A 390 -17.14 -10.33 -0.43
C THR A 390 -17.32 -11.73 -1.00
N GLY A 391 -16.31 -12.58 -0.82
CA GLY A 391 -16.39 -14.02 -1.07
C GLY A 391 -16.97 -14.78 0.13
N ALA A 392 -16.63 -14.35 1.35
CA ALA A 392 -17.16 -14.90 2.59
C ALA A 392 -17.02 -13.89 3.74
N ASN A 393 -17.79 -14.08 4.81
CA ASN A 393 -17.68 -13.30 6.04
C ASN A 393 -18.08 -14.15 7.25
N PHE A 394 -17.68 -13.70 8.43
CA PHE A 394 -18.07 -14.32 9.69
C PHE A 394 -18.15 -13.28 10.80
N LYS A 395 -18.90 -13.64 11.84
CA LYS A 395 -19.03 -12.90 13.10
C LYS A 395 -19.22 -13.92 14.22
N ASN A 396 -18.52 -13.74 15.32
CA ASN A 396 -18.67 -14.57 16.50
C ASN A 396 -18.29 -13.81 17.78
N GLN A 397 -18.46 -14.43 18.94
CA GLN A 397 -18.00 -13.91 20.22
C GLN A 397 -17.21 -15.00 20.95
N ILE A 398 -15.97 -14.68 21.33
CA ILE A 398 -15.15 -15.50 22.21
C ILE A 398 -15.55 -15.16 23.65
N ARG A 399 -15.87 -16.15 24.47
CA ARG A 399 -16.21 -15.98 25.88
C ARG A 399 -15.17 -16.65 26.76
N ILE A 400 -14.65 -15.89 27.72
CA ILE A 400 -13.77 -16.38 28.77
C ILE A 400 -14.66 -16.66 29.98
N ASN A 401 -14.59 -17.88 30.51
CA ASN A 401 -15.30 -18.28 31.72
C ASN A 401 -14.46 -19.35 32.42
N ALA A 402 -13.55 -18.92 33.27
CA ALA A 402 -12.53 -19.77 33.88
C ALA A 402 -12.44 -19.53 35.39
N ALA A 403 -12.12 -20.58 36.16
CA ALA A 403 -11.79 -20.40 37.57
C ALA A 403 -10.50 -19.59 37.71
N PRO A 404 -10.28 -18.84 38.80
CA PRO A 404 -9.05 -18.06 38.99
C PRO A 404 -7.76 -18.88 38.84
N SER A 405 -7.79 -20.17 39.21
CA SER A 405 -6.67 -21.11 39.04
C SER A 405 -6.34 -21.44 37.58
N ASP A 406 -7.30 -21.32 36.66
CA ASP A 406 -7.14 -21.66 35.25
C ASP A 406 -6.71 -20.46 34.38
N ILE A 407 -6.73 -19.24 34.94
CA ILE A 407 -6.41 -18.02 34.22
C ILE A 407 -4.97 -18.01 33.67
N PRO A 408 -3.94 -18.44 34.42
CA PRO A 408 -2.60 -18.57 33.85
C PRO A 408 -2.54 -19.47 32.60
N ARG A 409 -3.40 -20.50 32.52
CA ARG A 409 -3.52 -21.36 31.35
C ARG A 409 -4.21 -20.66 30.18
N VAL A 410 -5.23 -19.83 30.43
CA VAL A 410 -5.87 -19.00 29.40
C VAL A 410 -4.88 -17.98 28.84
N LEU A 411 -4.10 -17.33 29.72
CA LEU A 411 -3.08 -16.36 29.31
C LEU A 411 -1.99 -17.02 28.44
N SER A 412 -1.48 -18.18 28.86
CA SER A 412 -0.45 -18.91 28.11
C SER A 412 -0.95 -19.53 26.81
N ASN A 413 -2.20 -20.00 26.75
CA ASN A 413 -2.76 -20.60 25.55
C ASN A 413 -3.26 -19.56 24.53
N GLY A 414 -3.46 -18.30 24.91
CA GLY A 414 -4.01 -17.27 24.02
C GLY A 414 -5.52 -17.43 23.72
N LEU A 415 -6.12 -16.40 23.11
CA LEU A 415 -7.51 -16.43 22.63
C LEU A 415 -7.53 -16.54 21.12
N PHE A 416 -7.97 -17.68 20.61
CA PHE A 416 -8.03 -17.95 19.18
C PHE A 416 -9.46 -18.10 18.67
N TYR A 417 -9.68 -17.68 17.42
CA TYR A 417 -10.86 -18.04 16.65
C TYR A 417 -10.45 -18.56 15.28
N ASN A 418 -11.00 -19.71 14.90
CA ASN A 418 -10.75 -20.36 13.62
C ASN A 418 -12.02 -20.36 12.78
N TYR A 419 -11.90 -19.91 11.53
CA TYR A 419 -12.95 -19.93 10.54
C TYR A 419 -12.45 -20.63 9.27
N GLN A 420 -13.23 -21.57 8.75
CA GLN A 420 -12.90 -22.31 7.54
C GLN A 420 -14.00 -22.13 6.50
N VAL A 421 -13.61 -21.90 5.25
CA VAL A 421 -14.55 -21.72 4.15
C VAL A 421 -13.98 -22.28 2.85
N ARG A 422 -14.81 -22.99 2.09
CA ARG A 422 -14.47 -23.39 0.72
C ARG A 422 -14.50 -22.15 -0.17
N ILE A 423 -13.46 -21.98 -0.98
CA ILE A 423 -13.32 -20.78 -1.80
C ILE A 423 -12.84 -21.13 -3.21
N LYS A 424 -13.24 -20.32 -4.18
CA LYS A 424 -12.77 -20.48 -5.56
C LYS A 424 -11.31 -20.03 -5.69
N PRO A 425 -10.59 -20.50 -6.72
CA PRO A 425 -9.29 -19.95 -7.07
C PRO A 425 -9.36 -18.44 -7.30
N GLY A 426 -8.34 -17.71 -6.84
CA GLY A 426 -8.30 -16.25 -6.92
C GLY A 426 -7.37 -15.61 -5.90
N LEU A 427 -7.23 -14.29 -5.99
CA LEU A 427 -6.49 -13.47 -5.02
C LEU A 427 -7.49 -12.85 -4.05
N TYR A 428 -7.27 -13.06 -2.75
CA TYR A 428 -8.15 -12.59 -1.70
C TYR A 428 -7.40 -11.82 -0.63
N GLN A 429 -8.05 -10.81 -0.06
CA GLN A 429 -7.66 -10.19 1.18
C GLN A 429 -8.57 -10.67 2.30
N VAL A 430 -7.97 -11.25 3.33
CA VAL A 430 -8.65 -11.55 4.59
C VAL A 430 -8.46 -10.34 5.51
N ARG A 431 -9.57 -9.75 5.95
CA ARG A 431 -9.59 -8.66 6.92
C ARG A 431 -10.35 -9.11 8.16
N VAL A 432 -9.77 -8.92 9.33
CA VAL A 432 -10.37 -9.30 10.60
C VAL A 432 -10.35 -8.16 11.59
N ALA A 433 -11.30 -8.16 12.52
CA ALA A 433 -11.27 -7.30 13.68
C ALA A 433 -11.76 -8.03 14.93
N ALA A 434 -11.24 -7.58 16.06
CA ALA A 434 -11.69 -7.94 17.39
C ALA A 434 -12.09 -6.68 18.16
N ARG A 435 -13.08 -6.81 19.03
CA ARG A 435 -13.53 -5.77 19.94
C ARG A 435 -13.69 -6.37 21.32
N ASP A 436 -13.02 -5.80 22.31
CA ASP A 436 -13.29 -6.14 23.69
C ASP A 436 -14.67 -5.60 24.10
N ALA A 437 -15.55 -6.49 24.59
CA ALA A 437 -16.92 -6.14 24.95
C ALA A 437 -16.98 -5.15 26.12
N LYS A 438 -15.94 -5.07 26.97
CA LYS A 438 -15.92 -4.20 28.15
C LYS A 438 -15.28 -2.84 27.88
N SER A 439 -14.04 -2.80 27.40
CA SER A 439 -13.29 -1.55 27.18
C SER A 439 -13.56 -0.92 25.81
N GLU A 440 -14.29 -1.60 24.92
CA GLU A 440 -14.58 -1.17 23.54
C GLU A 440 -13.33 -0.96 22.67
N ARG A 441 -12.16 -1.37 23.16
CA ARG A 441 -10.92 -1.34 22.40
C ARG A 441 -11.03 -2.29 21.22
N THR A 442 -10.56 -1.82 20.07
CA THR A 442 -10.63 -2.54 18.81
C THR A 442 -9.23 -2.86 18.28
N GLY A 443 -9.11 -4.06 17.74
CA GLY A 443 -7.93 -4.56 17.05
C GLY A 443 -8.33 -4.97 15.64
N SER A 444 -7.43 -4.84 14.67
CA SER A 444 -7.64 -5.39 13.34
C SER A 444 -6.36 -5.86 12.69
N ALA A 445 -6.48 -6.84 11.79
CA ALA A 445 -5.36 -7.38 11.03
C ALA A 445 -5.82 -7.76 9.62
N THR A 446 -4.89 -7.76 8.67
CA THR A 446 -5.16 -8.04 7.26
C THR A 446 -4.07 -8.91 6.65
N GLN A 447 -4.44 -9.84 5.78
CA GLN A 447 -3.49 -10.67 5.05
C GLN A 447 -3.98 -10.93 3.62
N TRP A 448 -3.08 -10.82 2.64
CA TRP A 448 -3.33 -11.27 1.28
C TRP A 448 -3.00 -12.75 1.14
N ILE A 449 -3.85 -13.48 0.40
CA ILE A 449 -3.64 -14.89 0.08
C ILE A 449 -4.06 -15.18 -1.36
N GLU A 450 -3.22 -15.93 -2.06
CA GLU A 450 -3.50 -16.45 -3.39
C GLU A 450 -3.96 -17.92 -3.27
N ILE A 451 -5.12 -18.21 -3.85
CA ILE A 451 -5.68 -19.55 -3.97
C ILE A 451 -5.45 -19.99 -5.42
N PRO A 452 -4.50 -20.91 -5.69
CA PRO A 452 -4.19 -21.31 -7.05
C PRO A 452 -5.33 -22.14 -7.66
N ASP A 453 -5.40 -22.09 -8.98
CA ASP A 453 -6.29 -22.95 -9.76
C ASP A 453 -5.59 -24.28 -10.04
N LEU A 454 -5.87 -25.28 -9.19
CA LEU A 454 -5.26 -26.61 -9.30
C LEU A 454 -5.65 -27.35 -10.58
N ALA A 455 -6.74 -26.95 -11.25
CA ALA A 455 -7.17 -27.53 -12.52
C ALA A 455 -6.25 -27.14 -13.70
N LYS A 456 -5.36 -26.16 -13.52
CA LYS A 456 -4.34 -25.80 -14.53
C LYS A 456 -3.21 -26.81 -14.63
N HIS A 457 -3.16 -27.80 -13.74
CA HIS A 457 -2.11 -28.85 -13.71
C HIS A 457 -0.68 -28.29 -13.67
N THR A 458 -0.51 -27.09 -13.11
CA THR A 458 0.81 -26.49 -12.86
C THR A 458 1.29 -26.89 -11.48
N LEU A 459 2.56 -27.28 -11.36
CA LEU A 459 3.23 -27.55 -10.08
C LEU A 459 3.03 -26.37 -9.12
N THR A 460 2.51 -26.63 -7.93
CA THR A 460 2.30 -25.62 -6.90
C THR A 460 2.31 -26.25 -5.51
N MET A 461 2.19 -25.45 -4.46
CA MET A 461 2.17 -25.91 -3.07
C MET A 461 1.17 -25.13 -2.24
N SER A 462 0.61 -25.78 -1.22
CA SER A 462 -0.19 -25.14 -0.18
C SER A 462 0.61 -24.05 0.54
N SER A 463 -0.10 -23.17 1.27
CA SER A 463 0.56 -22.26 2.21
C SER A 463 1.49 -23.03 3.16
N LEU A 464 2.55 -22.36 3.62
CA LEU A 464 3.43 -22.88 4.66
C LEU A 464 2.74 -22.72 6.02
N LEU A 465 2.42 -23.82 6.66
CA LEU A 465 1.97 -23.85 8.05
C LEU A 465 3.21 -23.89 8.94
N VAL A 466 3.33 -22.98 9.92
CA VAL A 466 4.50 -22.92 10.80
C VAL A 466 4.10 -23.00 12.27
N GLY A 467 4.92 -23.66 13.07
CA GLY A 467 4.76 -23.80 14.52
C GLY A 467 6.10 -24.02 15.22
N GLY A 468 6.14 -23.77 16.52
CA GLY A 468 7.36 -23.89 17.32
C GLY A 468 7.35 -25.19 18.12
N ARG A 469 8.50 -25.86 18.18
CA ARG A 469 8.72 -27.02 19.06
C ARG A 469 9.89 -26.74 20.01
N PRO A 470 9.76 -27.01 21.33
CA PRO A 470 10.89 -26.98 22.23
C PRO A 470 12.00 -27.94 21.76
N ALA A 471 13.27 -27.58 21.90
CA ALA A 471 14.39 -28.44 21.47
C ALA A 471 14.49 -29.75 22.27
N GLU A 472 13.92 -29.81 23.47
CA GLU A 472 13.93 -30.98 24.37
C GLU A 472 12.97 -32.10 23.92
N ASP A 473 12.07 -31.81 22.98
CA ASP A 473 11.06 -32.74 22.48
C ASP A 473 11.67 -33.66 21.40
N GLN A 474 12.59 -34.55 21.80
CA GLN A 474 13.34 -35.48 20.94
C GLN A 474 12.49 -36.68 20.45
N GLY A 475 11.40 -36.40 19.74
CA GLY A 475 10.75 -37.45 18.94
C GLY A 475 11.64 -37.86 17.75
N THR A 476 11.58 -39.14 17.34
CA THR A 476 12.25 -39.60 16.10
C THR A 476 11.76 -38.79 14.89
N PRO A 477 12.57 -38.62 13.81
CA PRO A 477 12.16 -37.89 12.61
C PRO A 477 10.86 -38.42 11.98
N ASP A 478 10.55 -39.71 12.14
CA ASP A 478 9.29 -40.30 11.70
C ASP A 478 8.10 -39.93 12.61
N ALA A 479 8.31 -39.77 13.92
CA ALA A 479 7.28 -39.24 14.84
C ALA A 479 6.98 -37.74 14.59
N ALA A 480 7.87 -37.03 13.89
CA ALA A 480 7.64 -35.67 13.42
C ALA A 480 6.64 -35.59 12.25
N ASN A 481 6.13 -36.71 11.72
CA ASN A 481 4.95 -36.72 10.84
C ASN A 481 3.62 -36.92 11.60
N GLU A 482 3.65 -37.40 12.85
CA GLU A 482 2.44 -37.80 13.59
C GLU A 482 1.98 -36.77 14.65
N SER A 483 2.89 -35.95 15.20
CA SER A 483 2.47 -34.92 16.17
C SER A 483 1.82 -33.72 15.47
N PRO A 484 0.63 -33.26 15.88
CA PRO A 484 -0.01 -32.08 15.29
C PRO A 484 0.86 -30.83 15.51
N VAL A 485 1.00 -30.02 14.47
CA VAL A 485 1.70 -28.73 14.59
C VAL A 485 0.77 -27.71 15.19
N THR A 486 1.14 -27.21 16.36
CA THR A 486 0.52 -26.02 16.93
C THR A 486 0.90 -24.82 16.08
N ILE A 487 -0.04 -24.40 15.23
CA ILE A 487 0.17 -23.28 14.30
C ILE A 487 0.44 -22.00 15.09
N SER A 488 1.57 -21.35 14.83
CA SER A 488 1.92 -20.06 15.40
C SER A 488 1.35 -18.95 14.53
N VAL A 489 0.34 -18.23 15.04
CA VAL A 489 -0.29 -17.10 14.33
C VAL A 489 0.67 -15.91 14.23
N GLU A 490 1.38 -15.63 15.33
CA GLU A 490 2.32 -14.50 15.41
C GLU A 490 3.67 -14.80 14.77
N ARG A 491 4.00 -16.09 14.58
CA ARG A 491 5.23 -16.55 13.92
C ARG A 491 6.49 -16.06 14.62
N ARG A 492 6.43 -15.96 15.95
CA ARG A 492 7.53 -15.60 16.84
C ARG A 492 8.01 -16.87 17.54
N PHE A 493 9.31 -17.11 17.51
CA PHE A 493 9.90 -18.35 18.00
C PHE A 493 11.14 -18.05 18.85
N ALA A 494 11.23 -18.69 20.01
CA ALA A 494 12.42 -18.57 20.85
C ALA A 494 13.64 -19.16 20.14
N ARG A 495 14.81 -18.56 20.33
CA ARG A 495 16.08 -19.03 19.71
C ARG A 495 16.41 -20.51 20.00
N HIS A 496 16.03 -21.02 21.17
CA HIS A 496 16.25 -22.41 21.56
C HIS A 496 15.15 -23.38 21.07
N SER A 497 14.22 -22.91 20.22
CA SER A 497 13.17 -23.73 19.64
C SER A 497 13.53 -24.18 18.21
N ARG A 498 12.76 -25.13 17.69
CA ARG A 498 12.81 -25.55 16.29
C ARG A 498 11.55 -25.04 15.60
N LEU A 499 11.71 -24.37 14.46
CA LEU A 499 10.59 -23.98 13.62
C LEU A 499 10.20 -25.18 12.77
N ARG A 500 9.04 -25.76 13.04
CA ARG A 500 8.45 -26.82 12.21
C ARG A 500 7.54 -26.19 11.17
N PHE A 501 7.67 -26.62 9.92
CA PHE A 501 6.75 -26.22 8.87
C PHE A 501 6.12 -27.42 8.16
N LEU A 502 4.91 -27.24 7.61
CA LEU A 502 4.23 -28.21 6.76
C LEU A 502 3.69 -27.54 5.51
N THR A 503 3.65 -28.31 4.43
CA THR A 503 3.03 -27.94 3.16
C THR A 503 2.57 -29.18 2.42
N ASN A 504 1.65 -29.02 1.49
CA ASN A 504 1.28 -30.06 0.53
C ASN A 504 1.72 -29.62 -0.87
N ILE A 505 2.32 -30.54 -1.60
CA ILE A 505 2.74 -30.34 -2.99
C ILE A 505 1.62 -30.85 -3.89
N TYR A 506 1.25 -30.02 -4.87
CA TYR A 506 0.17 -30.29 -5.81
C TYR A 506 0.70 -30.35 -7.23
N ASN A 507 0.05 -31.18 -8.06
CA ASN A 507 0.33 -31.31 -9.50
C ASN A 507 1.79 -31.66 -9.83
N ALA A 508 2.43 -32.49 -8.99
CA ALA A 508 3.72 -33.07 -9.33
C ALA A 508 3.56 -34.09 -10.46
N THR A 509 4.42 -33.99 -11.48
CA THR A 509 4.39 -34.83 -12.68
C THR A 509 4.68 -36.27 -12.31
N ARG A 510 3.91 -37.20 -12.86
CA ARG A 510 4.13 -38.64 -12.72
C ARG A 510 4.90 -39.16 -13.93
N GLY A 511 5.71 -40.20 -13.71
CA GLY A 511 6.38 -40.88 -14.82
C GLY A 511 5.39 -41.56 -15.77
N THR A 512 5.91 -42.08 -16.88
CA THR A 512 5.11 -42.70 -17.96
C THR A 512 4.77 -44.17 -17.71
N GLU A 513 5.37 -44.80 -16.70
CA GLU A 513 5.12 -46.19 -16.35
C GLU A 513 3.82 -46.33 -15.53
N ASN A 514 3.24 -47.54 -15.54
CA ASN A 514 2.04 -47.82 -14.78
C ASN A 514 2.33 -47.66 -13.27
N ASN A 515 1.54 -46.84 -12.59
CA ASN A 515 1.75 -46.48 -11.17
C ASN A 515 3.05 -45.68 -10.89
N ALA A 516 3.62 -45.01 -11.91
CA ALA A 516 4.81 -44.20 -11.73
C ALA A 516 4.59 -43.08 -10.72
N LYS A 517 5.50 -43.02 -9.74
CA LYS A 517 5.45 -42.01 -8.69
C LYS A 517 6.08 -40.69 -9.16
N PRO A 518 5.66 -39.54 -8.61
CA PRO A 518 6.33 -38.28 -8.86
C PRO A 518 7.80 -38.29 -8.44
N ASP A 519 8.64 -37.53 -9.14
CA ASP A 519 10.03 -37.32 -8.72
C ASP A 519 10.29 -35.86 -8.37
N VAL A 520 10.11 -35.55 -7.08
CA VAL A 520 10.22 -34.21 -6.53
C VAL A 520 11.38 -34.08 -5.56
N ALA A 521 12.07 -32.94 -5.65
CA ALA A 521 13.13 -32.54 -4.74
C ALA A 521 12.78 -31.22 -4.05
N ILE A 522 13.36 -30.99 -2.88
CA ILE A 522 13.11 -29.81 -2.04
C ILE A 522 14.40 -29.10 -1.66
N GLN A 523 14.34 -27.78 -1.62
CA GLN A 523 15.35 -26.91 -1.04
C GLN A 523 14.71 -25.95 -0.05
N ILE A 524 15.31 -25.83 1.12
CA ILE A 524 14.86 -24.94 2.19
C ILE A 524 15.92 -23.86 2.35
N GLN A 525 15.49 -22.60 2.37
CA GLN A 525 16.37 -21.46 2.57
C GLN A 525 15.77 -20.53 3.63
N VAL A 526 16.64 -19.95 4.47
CA VAL A 526 16.25 -18.88 5.39
C VAL A 526 17.00 -17.63 4.98
N PHE A 527 16.26 -16.55 4.79
CA PHE A 527 16.78 -15.24 4.40
C PHE A 527 16.69 -14.25 5.54
N ARG A 528 17.73 -13.42 5.67
CA ARG A 528 17.75 -12.21 6.50
C ARG A 528 18.29 -11.09 5.63
N ASP A 529 17.55 -9.98 5.54
CA ASP A 529 17.93 -8.82 4.74
C ASP A 529 18.30 -9.20 3.28
N ASP A 530 17.47 -10.07 2.67
CA ASP A 530 17.63 -10.65 1.33
C ASP A 530 18.88 -11.53 1.12
N GLN A 531 19.65 -11.81 2.17
CA GLN A 531 20.79 -12.71 2.14
C GLN A 531 20.43 -14.09 2.71
N PRO A 532 20.80 -15.20 2.03
CA PRO A 532 20.58 -16.53 2.57
C PRO A 532 21.51 -16.78 3.76
N VAL A 533 20.94 -16.93 4.95
CA VAL A 533 21.66 -17.28 6.18
C VAL A 533 21.64 -18.80 6.45
N MET A 534 20.74 -19.53 5.80
CA MET A 534 20.69 -20.98 5.80
C MET A 534 20.26 -21.47 4.43
N THR A 535 20.88 -22.53 3.91
CA THR A 535 20.43 -23.22 2.70
C THR A 535 20.70 -24.71 2.88
N THR A 536 19.66 -25.53 2.75
CA THR A 536 19.81 -26.99 2.78
C THR A 536 20.32 -27.50 1.44
N ALA A 537 21.00 -28.65 1.44
CA ALA A 537 21.24 -29.38 0.21
C ALA A 537 19.91 -29.77 -0.45
N LEU A 538 19.90 -29.86 -1.78
CA LEU A 538 18.76 -30.36 -2.53
C LEU A 538 18.51 -31.82 -2.14
N SER A 539 17.34 -32.12 -1.59
CA SER A 539 16.98 -33.46 -1.11
C SER A 539 15.77 -34.01 -1.85
N LYS A 540 15.78 -35.30 -2.18
CA LYS A 540 14.61 -35.99 -2.75
C LYS A 540 13.56 -36.17 -1.66
N ILE A 541 12.30 -35.87 -1.98
CA ILE A 541 11.20 -36.15 -1.06
C ILE A 541 10.89 -37.65 -1.07
N LYS A 542 10.88 -38.23 0.12
CA LYS A 542 10.45 -39.61 0.35
C LYS A 542 8.92 -39.68 0.23
N ILE A 543 8.44 -40.54 -0.65
CA ILE A 543 7.01 -40.72 -0.97
C ILE A 543 6.58 -42.18 -0.84
N GLU A 544 7.42 -43.00 -0.21
CA GLU A 544 7.10 -44.34 0.22
C GLU A 544 5.96 -44.30 1.25
N GLY A 545 4.93 -45.13 1.08
CA GLY A 545 3.74 -45.15 1.96
C GLY A 545 2.66 -44.09 1.68
N ILE A 546 2.91 -43.10 0.80
CA ILE A 546 1.91 -42.09 0.45
C ILE A 546 0.93 -42.65 -0.60
N THR A 547 -0.36 -42.64 -0.28
CA THR A 547 -1.44 -43.10 -1.16
C THR A 547 -2.03 -41.97 -2.02
N ASP A 548 -2.18 -40.77 -1.45
CA ASP A 548 -2.59 -39.58 -2.20
C ASP A 548 -1.40 -38.96 -2.93
N LEU A 549 -1.15 -39.45 -4.15
CA LEU A 549 -0.11 -38.91 -5.03
C LEU A 549 -0.53 -37.60 -5.74
N VAL A 550 -1.68 -37.01 -5.41
CA VAL A 550 -2.11 -35.68 -5.89
C VAL A 550 -1.71 -34.60 -4.88
N ARG A 551 -1.70 -34.94 -3.59
CA ARG A 551 -1.38 -34.06 -2.47
C ARG A 551 -0.25 -34.67 -1.65
N LEU A 552 0.99 -34.40 -2.02
CA LEU A 552 2.13 -34.96 -1.31
C LEU A 552 2.42 -34.11 -0.06
N PRO A 553 2.15 -34.59 1.17
CA PRO A 553 2.51 -33.85 2.37
C PRO A 553 4.02 -33.81 2.53
N TYR A 554 4.52 -32.68 3.02
CA TYR A 554 5.90 -32.52 3.43
C TYR A 554 5.98 -31.71 4.70
N ALA A 555 6.80 -32.19 5.65
CA ALA A 555 7.11 -31.48 6.88
C ALA A 555 8.62 -31.51 7.11
N ALA A 556 9.16 -30.43 7.65
CA ALA A 556 10.54 -30.38 8.12
C ALA A 556 10.69 -29.36 9.25
N GLU A 557 11.84 -29.41 9.89
CA GLU A 557 12.20 -28.50 10.98
C GLU A 557 13.44 -27.69 10.61
N VAL A 558 13.46 -26.44 11.04
CA VAL A 558 14.57 -25.51 10.92
C VAL A 558 15.07 -25.18 12.33
N PRO A 559 16.32 -25.54 12.67
CA PRO A 559 16.92 -25.15 13.94
C PRO A 559 17.16 -23.64 13.98
N LEU A 560 16.78 -22.98 15.09
CA LEU A 560 16.88 -21.53 15.23
C LEU A 560 18.11 -21.08 16.05
N GLU A 561 18.83 -22.01 16.68
CA GLU A 561 19.90 -21.73 17.64
C GLU A 561 21.03 -20.87 17.05
N ALA A 562 21.37 -21.10 15.79
CA ALA A 562 22.42 -20.36 15.08
C ALA A 562 21.95 -19.00 14.54
N LEU A 563 20.64 -18.72 14.55
CA LEU A 563 20.08 -17.48 14.04
C LEU A 563 20.05 -16.41 15.15
N PRO A 564 20.65 -15.22 14.94
CA PRO A 564 20.49 -14.12 15.89
C PRO A 564 19.03 -13.66 15.97
N VAL A 565 18.68 -12.94 17.03
CA VAL A 565 17.37 -12.28 17.15
C VAL A 565 17.13 -11.37 15.94
N GLY A 566 15.92 -11.41 15.38
CA GLY A 566 15.55 -10.63 14.20
C GLY A 566 14.45 -11.24 13.33
N GLN A 567 14.17 -10.60 12.20
CA GLN A 567 13.18 -11.02 11.23
C GLN A 567 13.82 -11.85 10.11
N TYR A 568 13.10 -12.88 9.69
CA TYR A 568 13.56 -13.86 8.70
C TYR A 568 12.44 -14.24 7.73
N VAL A 569 12.83 -14.75 6.57
CA VAL A 569 11.92 -15.37 5.60
C VAL A 569 12.35 -16.81 5.40
N LEU A 570 11.43 -17.74 5.69
CA LEU A 570 11.54 -19.12 5.29
C LEU A 570 11.04 -19.24 3.85
N ARG A 571 11.92 -19.70 2.94
CA ARG A 571 11.57 -20.05 1.56
C ARG A 571 11.70 -21.55 1.38
N VAL A 572 10.63 -22.17 0.90
CA VAL A 572 10.60 -23.59 0.55
C VAL A 572 10.38 -23.68 -0.95
N THR A 573 11.30 -24.34 -1.66
CA THR A 573 11.26 -24.53 -3.12
C THR A 573 11.18 -26.00 -3.44
N ILE A 574 10.19 -26.38 -4.24
CA ILE A 574 10.01 -27.70 -4.81
C ILE A 574 10.44 -27.68 -6.26
N ILE A 575 11.15 -28.73 -6.66
CA ILE A 575 11.63 -28.97 -8.01
C ILE A 575 11.04 -30.31 -8.47
N ASP A 576 10.21 -30.26 -9.50
CA ASP A 576 9.78 -31.45 -10.23
C ASP A 576 10.86 -31.82 -11.25
N ARG A 577 11.54 -32.94 -11.02
CA ARG A 577 12.69 -33.36 -11.83
C ARG A 577 12.27 -33.97 -13.17
N ILE A 578 11.01 -34.38 -13.30
CA ILE A 578 10.46 -34.94 -14.55
C ILE A 578 10.08 -33.79 -15.48
N ALA A 579 9.24 -32.86 -15.03
CA ALA A 579 8.81 -31.71 -15.84
C ALA A 579 9.84 -30.58 -15.89
N LYS A 580 10.88 -30.62 -15.04
CA LYS A 580 11.87 -29.55 -14.87
C LYS A 580 11.24 -28.20 -14.49
N THR A 581 10.18 -28.25 -13.69
CA THR A 581 9.46 -27.08 -13.19
C THR A 581 9.73 -26.88 -11.70
N THR A 582 9.51 -25.66 -11.21
CA THR A 582 9.72 -25.31 -9.81
C THR A 582 8.55 -24.53 -9.24
N ALA A 583 8.24 -24.74 -7.97
CA ALA A 583 7.28 -23.95 -7.21
C ALA A 583 7.88 -23.55 -5.86
N SER A 584 7.62 -22.32 -5.41
CA SER A 584 8.14 -21.83 -4.13
C SER A 584 7.04 -21.18 -3.30
N GLN A 585 7.10 -21.36 -1.99
CA GLN A 585 6.33 -20.60 -1.01
C GLN A 585 7.26 -19.94 0.00
N GLN A 586 6.79 -18.83 0.57
CA GLN A 586 7.55 -18.04 1.54
C GLN A 586 6.69 -17.66 2.72
N ILE A 587 7.30 -17.56 3.90
CA ILE A 587 6.65 -17.06 5.10
C ILE A 587 7.64 -16.33 6.00
N ASN A 588 7.24 -15.16 6.49
CA ASN A 588 8.02 -14.35 7.42
C ASN A 588 7.88 -14.93 8.83
N PHE A 589 8.96 -14.92 9.61
CA PHE A 589 8.96 -15.27 11.03
C PHE A 589 9.98 -14.41 11.81
N GLU A 590 9.83 -14.37 13.13
CA GLU A 590 10.74 -13.66 14.03
C GLU A 590 11.39 -14.65 15.01
N VAL A 591 12.71 -14.50 15.20
CA VAL A 591 13.44 -15.15 16.29
C VAL A 591 13.54 -14.18 17.45
N ILE A 592 13.05 -14.57 18.62
CA ILE A 592 13.03 -13.77 19.86
C ILE A 592 13.95 -14.31 20.94
#